data_AF-A0A945PQ35-F1
#
_entry.id   AF-A0A945PQ35-F1
#
_cell.length_a   1.000
_cell.length_b   1.000
_cell.length_c   1.000
_cell.angle_alpha   90.00
_cell.angle_beta   90.00
_cell.angle_gamma   90.00
#
_symmetry.space_group_name_H-M   'P 1'
#
loop_
_entity.id
_entity.type
_entity.pdbx_description
1 polymer ?
#
loop_
_entity_poly.entity_id
_entity_poly.type
_entity_poly.pdbx_seq_one_letter_code
_entity_poly.pdbx_strand_id
1 'polypeptide(L)' 'MGEEAVLTFERVWLPYIYLYGVGGVAFFGGLFMVLRSEGFRRTDPRHRRWVGILVFGFVWYAAIHGIGTLAALYA' A
#
# COMPACT_ATOMS: atom_id res chain seq x y z
N MET A 1 -16.75 16.79 -27.67
CA MET A 1 -15.82 15.77 -28.18
C MET A 1 -14.84 15.53 -27.05
N GLY A 2 -15.15 14.54 -26.21
CA GLY A 2 -14.46 14.34 -24.95
C GLY A 2 -12.99 14.06 -25.19
N GLU A 3 -12.13 14.65 -24.37
CA GLU A 3 -10.71 14.30 -24.34
C GLU A 3 -10.63 12.79 -24.09
N GLU A 4 -10.25 12.02 -25.09
CA GLU A 4 -9.90 10.62 -24.88
C GLU A 4 -8.75 10.63 -23.89
N ALA A 5 -8.98 10.09 -22.69
CA ALA A 5 -8.01 10.14 -21.61
C ALA A 5 -6.79 9.32 -22.01
N VAL A 6 -5.77 10.00 -22.56
CA VAL A 6 -4.51 9.35 -22.92
C VAL A 6 -3.91 8.75 -21.65
N LEU A 7 -3.82 7.42 -21.61
CA LEU A 7 -3.22 6.66 -20.52
C LEU A 7 -1.70 6.82 -20.54
N THR A 8 -1.24 7.94 -20.01
CA THR A 8 0.18 8.25 -19.82
C THR A 8 0.70 7.66 -18.52
N PHE A 9 2.02 7.46 -18.42
CA PHE A 9 2.67 6.93 -17.22
C PHE A 9 2.34 7.79 -15.98
N GLU A 10 2.32 9.11 -16.14
CA GLU A 10 2.05 10.09 -15.09
C GLU A 10 0.62 9.98 -14.54
N ARG A 11 -0.32 9.49 -15.35
CA ARG A 11 -1.73 9.32 -14.95
C ARG A 11 -2.01 7.94 -14.36
N VAL A 12 -1.20 6.94 -14.71
CA VAL A 12 -1.46 5.54 -14.34
C VAL A 12 -0.50 5.06 -13.25
N TRP A 13 0.81 5.16 -13.49
CA TRP A 13 1.84 4.58 -12.63
C TRP A 13 2.35 5.53 -11.58
N LEU A 14 2.48 6.83 -11.90
CA LEU A 14 2.99 7.81 -10.94
C LEU A 14 2.12 7.90 -9.67
N PRO A 15 0.77 7.93 -9.74
CA PRO A 15 -0.07 7.94 -8.54
C PRO A 15 0.02 6.64 -7.74
N TYR A 16 0.11 5.49 -8.43
CA TYR A 16 0.29 4.18 -7.80
C TYR A 16 1.61 4.12 -7.03
N ILE A 17 2.72 4.51 -7.65
CA ILE A 17 4.05 4.56 -7.03
C ILE A 17 4.08 5.55 -5.88
N TYR A 18 3.42 6.70 -6.01
CA TYR A 18 3.32 7.67 -4.92
C TYR A 18 2.58 7.07 -3.72
N LEU A 19 1.41 6.49 -3.94
CA LEU A 19 0.58 5.95 -2.86
C LEU A 19 1.25 4.76 -2.15
N TYR A 20 1.76 3.79 -2.90
CA TYR A 20 2.32 2.56 -2.31
C TYR A 20 3.83 2.63 -2.04
N GLY A 21 4.55 3.53 -2.69
CA GLY A 21 5.95 3.82 -2.42
C GLY A 21 6.09 4.84 -1.29
N VAL A 22 5.72 6.11 -1.54
CA VAL A 22 5.84 7.19 -0.53
C VAL A 22 4.90 6.94 0.65
N GLY A 23 3.64 6.59 0.38
CA GLY A 23 2.71 6.20 1.44
C GLY A 23 3.13 4.92 2.16
N GLY A 24 3.80 3.99 1.46
CA GLY A 24 4.42 2.81 2.06
C GLY A 24 5.52 3.17 3.06
N VAL A 25 6.42 4.09 2.71
CA VAL A 25 7.45 4.59 3.63
C VAL A 25 6.83 5.19 4.89
N ALA A 26 5.79 6.02 4.74
CA ALA A 26 5.08 6.59 5.87
C ALA A 26 4.40 5.51 6.74
N PHE A 27 3.71 4.55 6.11
CA PHE A 27 3.03 3.46 6.78
C PHE A 27 4.00 2.56 7.57
N PHE A 28 5.07 2.08 6.93
CA PHE A 28 6.06 1.22 7.58
C PHE A 28 6.90 2.00 8.60
N GLY A 29 7.16 3.28 8.39
CA GLY A 29 7.76 4.16 9.39
C GLY A 29 6.90 4.28 10.65
N GLY A 30 5.59 4.51 10.49
CA GLY A 30 4.64 4.52 11.61
C GLY A 30 4.54 3.17 12.30
N LEU A 31 4.48 2.08 11.52
CA LEU A 31 4.48 0.72 12.07
C LEU A 31 5.77 0.44 12.87
N PHE A 32 6.92 0.87 12.38
CA PHE A 32 8.20 0.76 13.08
C PHE A 32 8.18 1.51 14.42
N MET A 33 7.63 2.74 14.46
CA MET A 33 7.46 3.48 15.71
C MET A 33 6.56 2.73 16.71
N VAL A 34 5.43 2.17 16.24
CA VAL A 34 4.53 1.36 17.08
C VAL A 34 5.26 0.16 17.67
N LEU A 35 6.03 -0.57 16.84
CA LEU A 35 6.82 -1.73 17.27
C LEU A 35 7.93 -1.39 18.27
N ARG A 36 8.34 -0.13 18.35
CA ARG A 36 9.36 0.37 19.29
C ARG A 36 8.78 1.01 20.55
N SER A 37 7.49 1.34 20.54
CA SER A 37 6.79 1.93 21.67
C SER A 37 6.66 0.95 22.85
N GLU A 38 6.62 1.48 24.07
CA GLU A 38 6.45 0.69 25.30
C GLU A 38 5.08 -0.02 25.35
N GLY A 39 4.07 0.48 24.61
CA GLY A 39 2.75 -0.13 24.52
C GLY A 39 2.71 -1.43 23.71
N PHE A 40 3.72 -1.70 22.87
CA PHE A 40 3.74 -2.89 22.03
C PHE A 40 4.43 -4.08 22.72
N ARG A 41 3.63 -4.96 23.31
CA ARG A 41 4.12 -6.25 23.82
C ARG A 41 4.34 -7.25 22.69
N ARG A 42 5.60 -7.56 22.37
CA ARG A 42 5.99 -8.54 21.33
C ARG A 42 5.53 -9.97 21.63
N THR A 43 5.39 -10.30 22.91
CA THR A 43 4.93 -11.62 23.37
C THR A 43 3.42 -11.79 23.27
N ASP A 44 2.66 -10.69 23.09
CA ASP A 44 1.21 -10.72 22.97
C ASP A 44 0.79 -11.20 21.56
N PRO A 45 0.12 -12.36 21.43
CA PRO A 45 -0.29 -12.89 20.14
C PRO A 45 -1.25 -11.96 19.38
N ARG A 46 -2.06 -11.17 20.10
CA ARG A 46 -3.01 -10.24 19.49
C ARG A 46 -2.27 -9.10 18.80
N HIS A 47 -1.25 -8.55 19.44
CA HIS A 47 -0.41 -7.49 18.86
C HIS A 47 0.30 -7.96 17.59
N ARG A 48 0.89 -9.17 17.62
CA ARG A 48 1.51 -9.78 16.45
C ARG A 48 0.52 -10.05 15.31
N ARG A 49 -0.69 -10.51 15.64
CA ARG A 49 -1.76 -10.72 14.65
C ARG A 49 -2.14 -9.40 13.96
N TRP A 50 -2.30 -8.31 14.70
CA TRP A 50 -2.64 -7.00 14.11
C TRP A 50 -1.53 -6.47 13.21
N VAL A 51 -0.26 -6.60 13.60
CA VAL A 51 0.88 -6.24 12.72
C VAL A 51 0.83 -7.06 11.42
N GLY A 52 0.59 -8.37 11.53
CA GLY A 52 0.42 -9.24 10.37
C GLY A 52 -0.73 -8.80 9.45
N ILE A 53 -1.90 -8.48 10.02
CA ILE A 53 -3.07 -8.00 9.26
C ILE A 53 -2.76 -6.66 8.57
N LEU A 54 -2.07 -5.75 9.24
CA LEU A 54 -1.71 -4.44 8.68
C LEU A 54 -0.73 -4.57 7.51
N VAL A 55 0.33 -5.38 7.67
CA VAL A 55 1.30 -5.62 6.59
C VAL A 55 0.65 -6.36 5.43
N PHE A 56 -0.12 -7.41 5.72
CA PHE A 56 -0.87 -8.15 4.70
C PHE A 56 -1.86 -7.25 3.97
N GLY A 57 -2.64 -6.45 4.70
CA GLY A 57 -3.63 -5.53 4.13
C GLY A 57 -2.99 -4.50 3.20
N PHE A 58 -1.85 -3.93 3.57
CA PHE A 58 -1.10 -3.02 2.71
C PHE A 58 -0.66 -3.70 1.41
N VAL A 59 0.00 -4.86 1.50
CA VAL A 59 0.51 -5.60 0.33
C VAL A 59 -0.63 -6.10 -0.55
N TRP A 60 -1.69 -6.65 0.05
CA TRP A 60 -2.88 -7.11 -0.66
C TRP A 60 -3.55 -5.98 -1.42
N TYR A 61 -3.74 -4.83 -0.76
CA TYR A 61 -4.40 -3.69 -1.38
C TYR A 61 -3.56 -3.08 -2.52
N ALA A 62 -2.24 -3.03 -2.36
CA ALA A 62 -1.32 -2.65 -3.44
C ALA A 62 -1.42 -3.63 -4.62
N ALA A 63 -1.42 -4.93 -4.35
CA ALA A 63 -1.50 -5.96 -5.39
C ALA A 63 -2.80 -5.88 -6.20
N ILE A 64 -3.96 -5.75 -5.56
CA ILE A 64 -5.23 -5.63 -6.30
C ILE A 64 -5.27 -4.36 -7.16
N HIS A 65 -4.69 -3.25 -6.68
CA HIS A 65 -4.59 -2.02 -7.47
C HIS A 65 -3.65 -2.22 -8.66
N GLY A 66 -2.49 -2.84 -8.46
CA GLY A 66 -1.54 -3.12 -9.53
C GLY A 66 -2.13 -4.05 -10.58
N ILE A 67 -2.82 -5.12 -10.16
CA ILE A 67 -3.53 -6.04 -11.06
C ILE A 67 -4.65 -5.30 -11.81
N GLY A 68 -5.43 -4.46 -11.12
CA GLY A 68 -6.48 -3.66 -11.76
C GLY A 68 -5.92 -2.67 -12.79
N THR A 69 -4.80 -2.03 -12.49
CA THR A 69 -4.07 -1.16 -13.42
C THR A 69 -3.58 -1.93 -14.64
N LEU A 70 -2.97 -3.11 -14.44
CA LEU A 70 -2.51 -3.95 -15.54
C LEU A 70 -3.68 -4.45 -16.38
N ALA A 71 -4.77 -4.88 -15.76
CA ALA A 71 -5.98 -5.28 -16.47
C ALA A 71 -6.54 -4.13 -17.31
N ALA A 72 -6.60 -2.91 -16.78
CA ALA A 72 -7.07 -1.75 -17.54
C ALA A 72 -6.15 -1.36 -18.72
N LEU A 73 -4.87 -1.69 -18.67
CA LEU A 73 -3.91 -1.38 -19.74
C LEU A 73 -3.84 -2.46 -20.83
N TYR A 74 -4.14 -3.71 -20.49
CA TYR A 74 -3.85 -4.87 -21.36
C TYR A 74 -5.03 -5.81 -21.60
N ALA A 75 -6.19 -5.60 -20.96
CA ALA A 75 -7.43 -6.31 -21.23
C ALA A 75 -8.32 -5.53 -22.20
#